data_AF-A0A353P907-F1
#
_entry.id   AF-A0A353P907-F1
#
_cell.length_a   1.000
_cell.length_b   1.000
_cell.length_c   1.000
_cell.angle_alpha   90.00
_cell.angle_beta   90.00
_cell.angle_gamma   90.00
#
_symmetry.space_group_name_H-M   'P 1'
#
loop_
_entity.id
_entity.type
_entity.pdbx_description
1 polymer ?
#
loop_
_entity_poly.entity_id
_entity_poly.type
_entity_poly.pdbx_seq_one_letter_code
_entity_poly.pdbx_strand_id
1 'polypeptide(L)'
;MSAPTDLNRRQFLQLTAATGGALVLGLQLTGCGPEPVVDAQGRFAPNAWIRIDPDDTITLLVGRSEMGQGVLPALSMLIAEELEVDLAAVSVAFAPADRAYDNPMMFIQATGGSTSVMSVP
;
A
#
# COMPACT_ATOMS: atom_id res chain seq x y z
N MET A 1 -45.79 18.28 36.31
CA MET A 1 -45.53 16.86 35.98
C MET A 1 -45.24 16.82 34.48
N SER A 2 -43.98 16.61 34.09
CA SER A 2 -43.57 16.67 32.68
C SER A 2 -43.85 15.32 32.02
N ALA A 3 -44.68 15.28 30.98
CA ALA A 3 -44.93 14.06 30.23
C ALA A 3 -43.70 13.70 29.37
N PRO A 4 -43.32 12.42 29.26
CA PRO A 4 -42.28 12.00 28.33
C PRO A 4 -42.83 12.14 26.90
N THR A 5 -42.21 12.97 26.08
CA THR A 5 -42.55 13.11 24.66
C THR A 5 -41.96 11.89 23.93
N ASP A 6 -42.76 10.84 23.76
CA ASP A 6 -42.43 9.71 22.89
C ASP A 6 -42.45 10.17 21.43
N LEU A 7 -41.38 10.86 21.01
CA LEU A 7 -41.18 11.29 19.63
C LEU A 7 -40.99 10.06 18.75
N ASN A 8 -41.99 9.78 17.90
CA ASN A 8 -41.87 8.73 16.90
C ASN A 8 -40.77 9.12 15.88
N ARG A 9 -39.96 8.16 15.43
CA ARG A 9 -38.94 8.35 14.38
C ARG A 9 -39.46 9.14 13.17
N ARG A 10 -40.73 8.92 12.78
CA ARG A 10 -41.37 9.66 11.69
C ARG A 10 -41.55 11.14 12.01
N GLN A 11 -42.02 11.46 13.22
CA GLN A 11 -42.20 12.84 13.65
C GLN A 11 -40.87 13.56 13.81
N PHE A 12 -39.84 12.86 14.31
CA PHE A 12 -38.48 13.38 14.35
C PHE A 12 -38.01 13.76 12.93
N LEU A 13 -38.06 12.84 11.96
CA LEU A 13 -37.62 13.12 10.58
C LEU A 13 -38.41 14.27 9.93
N GLN A 14 -39.73 14.34 10.17
CA GLN A 14 -40.57 15.44 9.65
C GLN A 14 -40.19 16.78 10.28
N LEU A 15 -39.95 16.81 11.58
CA LEU A 15 -39.58 18.04 12.28
C LEU A 15 -38.22 18.52 11.80
N THR A 16 -37.21 17.65 11.77
CA THR A 16 -35.85 17.99 11.36
C THR A 16 -35.79 18.47 9.90
N ALA A 17 -36.56 17.84 9.01
CA ALA A 17 -36.68 18.27 7.61
C ALA A 17 -37.39 19.63 7.47
N ALA A 18 -38.47 19.87 8.23
CA ALA A 18 -39.22 21.12 8.18
C ALA A 18 -38.41 22.31 8.74
N THR A 19 -37.54 22.08 9.72
CA THR A 19 -36.64 23.12 10.28
C THR A 19 -35.35 23.32 9.48
N GLY A 20 -35.17 22.61 8.36
CA GLY A 20 -33.98 22.78 7.50
C GLY A 20 -32.71 22.09 8.01
N GLY A 21 -32.83 21.02 8.79
CA GLY A 21 -31.68 20.22 9.20
C GLY A 21 -31.11 19.39 8.03
N ALA A 22 -29.80 19.14 8.06
CA ALA A 22 -29.10 18.32 7.06
C ALA A 22 -28.65 16.97 7.66
N LEU A 23 -28.74 15.91 6.85
CA LEU A 23 -28.18 14.60 7.16
C LEU A 23 -27.04 14.32 6.18
N VAL A 24 -25.81 14.24 6.68
CA VAL A 24 -24.64 13.83 5.88
C VAL A 24 -24.38 12.36 6.15
N LEU A 25 -24.45 11.53 5.10
CA LEU A 25 -24.11 10.12 5.14
C LEU A 25 -22.83 9.90 4.33
N GLY A 26 -21.74 9.56 5.01
CA GLY A 26 -20.53 9.05 4.37
C GLY A 26 -20.73 7.58 4.04
N LEU A 27 -20.91 7.25 2.77
CA LEU A 27 -20.95 5.87 2.29
C LEU A 27 -19.56 5.50 1.75
N GLN A 28 -18.92 4.52 2.38
CA GLN A 28 -17.79 3.83 1.77
C GLN A 28 -18.34 2.63 0.99
N LEU A 29 -18.39 2.76 -0.34
CA LEU A 29 -18.72 1.66 -1.25
C LEU A 29 -17.45 0.83 -1.47
N THR A 30 -17.26 -0.20 -0.63
CA THR A 30 -16.22 -1.22 -0.87
C THR A 30 -16.47 -1.87 -2.24
N GLY A 31 -15.47 -1.82 -3.13
CA GLY A 31 -15.49 -2.48 -4.44
C GLY A 31 -15.79 -1.59 -5.67
N CYS A 32 -16.02 -0.28 -5.52
CA CYS A 32 -16.19 0.64 -6.66
C CYS A 32 -14.88 1.35 -7.11
N GLY A 33 -13.74 0.98 -6.54
CA GLY A 33 -12.41 1.44 -6.95
C GLY A 33 -11.41 0.29 -6.89
N PRO A 34 -10.18 0.47 -7.41
CA PRO A 34 -9.12 -0.50 -7.18
C PRO A 34 -9.00 -0.71 -5.67
N GLU A 35 -9.13 -1.95 -5.20
CA GLU A 35 -8.89 -2.24 -3.79
C GLU A 35 -7.47 -1.79 -3.47
N PRO A 36 -7.26 -0.99 -2.40
CA PRO A 36 -5.92 -0.67 -1.97
C PRO A 36 -5.22 -1.99 -1.67
N VAL A 37 -4.13 -2.27 -2.38
CA VAL A 37 -3.34 -3.47 -2.12
C VAL A 37 -2.66 -3.24 -0.78
N VAL A 38 -3.16 -3.93 0.23
CA VAL A 38 -2.69 -3.84 1.60
C VAL A 38 -2.07 -5.14 2.05
N ASP A 39 -1.00 -5.06 2.84
CA ASP A 39 -0.40 -6.23 3.47
C ASP A 39 -1.31 -6.80 4.58
N ALA A 40 -0.88 -7.91 5.19
CA ALA A 40 -1.61 -8.56 6.29
C ALA A 40 -1.81 -7.65 7.52
N GLN A 41 -1.09 -6.53 7.59
CA GLN A 41 -1.13 -5.52 8.64
C GLN A 41 -1.93 -4.27 8.22
N GLY A 42 -2.53 -4.26 7.03
CA GLY A 42 -3.31 -3.14 6.52
C GLY A 42 -2.48 -1.97 5.97
N ARG A 43 -1.17 -2.17 5.74
CA ARG A 43 -0.28 -1.14 5.20
C ARG A 43 -0.30 -1.14 3.68
N PHE A 44 -0.08 0.02 3.08
CA PHE A 44 0.01 0.16 1.64
C PHE A 44 1.18 -0.67 1.07
N ALA A 45 0.84 -1.69 0.29
CA ALA A 45 1.78 -2.64 -0.29
C ALA A 45 1.35 -2.89 -1.75
N PRO A 46 1.64 -1.96 -2.68
CA PRO A 46 1.16 -2.02 -4.06
C PRO A 46 1.64 -3.27 -4.82
N ASN A 47 2.76 -3.86 -4.40
CA ASN A 47 3.33 -5.08 -4.95
C ASN A 47 4.23 -5.78 -3.90
N ALA A 48 4.86 -6.89 -4.28
CA ALA A 48 5.72 -7.67 -3.38
C ALA A 48 7.07 -7.00 -3.06
N TRP A 49 7.49 -5.98 -3.82
CA TRP A 49 8.84 -5.41 -3.79
C TRP A 49 8.95 -4.08 -3.05
N ILE A 50 7.88 -3.28 -3.00
CA ILE A 50 7.93 -1.93 -2.41
C ILE A 50 6.88 -1.82 -1.31
N ARG A 51 7.32 -1.40 -0.13
CA ARG A 51 6.47 -0.99 1.00
C ARG A 51 6.72 0.48 1.30
N ILE A 52 5.65 1.23 1.51
CA ILE A 52 5.70 2.62 1.97
C ILE A 52 4.99 2.66 3.33
N ASP A 53 5.76 2.88 4.39
CA ASP A 53 5.22 2.98 5.75
C ASP A 53 4.66 4.40 6.00
N PRO A 54 3.74 4.59 6.96
CA PRO A 54 3.09 5.90 7.20
C PRO A 54 4.03 7.02 7.70
N ASP A 55 5.28 6.69 8.04
CA ASP A 55 6.33 7.63 8.42
C ASP A 55 7.23 8.03 7.24
N ASP A 56 6.74 7.82 6.00
CA ASP A 56 7.43 8.05 4.73
C ASP A 56 8.69 7.18 4.53
N THR A 57 8.88 6.14 5.34
CA THR A 57 9.95 5.16 5.10
C THR A 57 9.58 4.26 3.92
N ILE A 58 10.45 4.24 2.91
CA ILE A 58 10.29 3.34 1.76
C ILE A 58 11.18 2.12 1.98
N THR A 59 10.60 0.93 2.01
CA THR A 59 11.35 -0.33 2.08
C THR A 59 11.29 -1.06 0.74
N LEU A 60 12.46 -1.29 0.15
CA LEU A 60 12.65 -2.11 -1.03
C LEU A 60 13.04 -3.53 -0.64
N LEU A 61 12.20 -4.51 -0.99
CA LEU A 61 12.47 -5.94 -0.83
C LEU A 61 13.19 -6.48 -2.06
N VAL A 62 14.41 -7.00 -1.85
CA VAL A 62 15.27 -7.50 -2.92
C VAL A 62 15.42 -9.02 -2.85
N GLY A 63 14.94 -9.71 -3.89
CA GLY A 63 15.07 -11.16 -4.08
C GLY A 63 16.38 -11.59 -4.75
N ARG A 64 17.44 -10.80 -4.63
CA ARG A 64 18.76 -11.03 -5.24
C ARG A 64 19.82 -10.96 -4.15
N SER A 65 20.68 -11.97 -4.07
CA SER A 65 21.84 -11.97 -3.19
C SER A 65 22.87 -10.94 -3.64
N GLU A 66 23.41 -10.17 -2.70
CA GLU A 66 24.53 -9.24 -2.88
C GLU A 66 25.84 -9.90 -2.46
N MET A 67 26.84 -9.86 -3.33
CA MET A 67 28.14 -10.52 -3.17
C MET A 67 29.31 -9.61 -3.61
N GLY A 68 29.05 -8.32 -3.86
CA GLY A 68 30.03 -7.32 -4.31
C GLY A 68 29.75 -6.74 -5.70
N GLN A 69 28.67 -7.15 -6.36
CA GLN A 69 28.29 -6.66 -7.68
C GLN A 69 27.54 -5.32 -7.65
N GLY A 70 27.03 -4.90 -6.48
CA GLY A 70 26.34 -3.62 -6.31
C GLY A 70 24.87 -3.62 -6.77
N VAL A 71 24.14 -4.72 -6.58
CA VAL A 71 22.70 -4.81 -6.86
C VAL A 71 21.89 -3.95 -5.88
N LEU A 72 22.17 -4.01 -4.57
CA LEU A 72 21.36 -3.24 -3.62
C LEU A 72 21.47 -1.72 -3.87
N PRO A 73 22.67 -1.12 -4.01
CA PRO A 73 22.79 0.30 -4.28
C PRO A 73 22.16 0.70 -5.62
N ALA A 74 22.33 -0.11 -6.67
CA ALA A 74 21.76 0.16 -7.98
C ALA A 74 20.22 0.21 -7.93
N LEU A 75 19.58 -0.78 -7.31
CA LEU A 75 18.13 -0.83 -7.20
C LEU A 75 17.56 0.28 -6.30
N SER A 76 18.27 0.65 -5.22
CA SER A 76 17.88 1.77 -4.36
C SER A 76 17.90 3.10 -5.11
N MET A 77 18.94 3.35 -5.91
CA MET A 77 19.04 4.58 -6.71
C MET A 77 17.93 4.65 -7.76
N LEU A 78 17.64 3.54 -8.46
CA LEU A 78 16.56 3.49 -9.44
C LEU A 78 15.21 3.80 -8.81
N ILE A 79 14.89 3.23 -7.64
CA ILE A 79 13.62 3.49 -6.97
C ILE A 79 13.54 4.90 -6.39
N ALA A 80 14.65 5.44 -5.87
CA ALA A 80 14.67 6.83 -5.40
C ALA A 80 14.39 7.81 -6.56
N GLU A 81 14.95 7.55 -7.74
CA GLU A 81 14.72 8.34 -8.96
C GLU A 81 13.26 8.27 -9.43
N GLU A 82 12.69 7.05 -9.54
CA GLU A 82 11.30 6.86 -9.99
C GLU A 82 10.25 7.41 -9.02
N LEU A 83 10.55 7.45 -7.72
CA LEU A 83 9.65 8.01 -6.71
C LEU A 83 9.90 9.49 -6.42
N GLU A 84 10.91 10.11 -7.05
CA GLU A 84 11.35 11.49 -6.81
C GLU A 84 11.63 11.79 -5.31
N VAL A 85 12.30 10.86 -4.63
CA VAL A 85 12.66 10.97 -3.19
C VAL A 85 14.17 11.01 -2.97
N ASP A 86 14.58 11.49 -1.79
CA ASP A 86 15.98 11.36 -1.34
C ASP A 86 16.33 9.87 -1.17
N LEU A 87 17.53 9.47 -1.58
CA LEU A 87 18.06 8.12 -1.38
C LEU A 87 18.04 7.70 0.11
N ALA A 88 18.17 8.66 1.03
CA ALA A 88 18.10 8.42 2.47
C ALA A 88 16.71 7.92 2.95
N ALA A 89 15.65 8.15 2.19
CA ALA A 89 14.31 7.63 2.49
C ALA A 89 14.13 6.15 2.09
N VAL A 90 15.07 5.59 1.31
CA VAL A 90 14.99 4.21 0.80
C VAL A 90 15.83 3.27 1.67
N SER A 91 15.16 2.36 2.36
CA SER A 91 15.74 1.23 3.09
C SER A 91 15.64 -0.04 2.27
N VAL A 92 16.62 -0.93 2.39
CA VAL A 92 16.64 -2.21 1.66
C VAL A 92 16.56 -3.37 2.63
N ALA A 93 15.69 -4.33 2.32
CA ALA A 93 15.60 -5.60 3.01
C ALA A 93 15.71 -6.77 2.02
N PHE A 94 16.31 -7.88 2.45
CA PHE A 94 16.23 -9.10 1.66
C PHE A 94 14.82 -9.68 1.72
N ALA A 95 14.31 -10.05 0.56
CA ALA A 95 13.01 -10.69 0.46
C ALA A 95 13.04 -12.07 1.13
N PRO A 96 11.94 -12.49 1.80
CA PRO A 96 11.81 -13.85 2.30
C PRO A 96 11.84 -14.86 1.13
N ALA A 97 12.00 -16.15 1.46
CA ALA A 97 11.87 -17.21 0.48
C ALA A 97 10.40 -17.34 0.05
N ASP A 98 10.06 -16.79 -1.12
CA ASP A 98 8.72 -16.83 -1.69
C ASP A 98 8.79 -16.81 -3.22
N ARG A 99 7.85 -17.49 -3.88
CA ARG A 99 7.74 -17.53 -5.34
C ARG A 99 7.52 -16.16 -5.97
N ALA A 100 6.96 -15.21 -5.22
CA ALA A 100 6.81 -13.82 -5.65
C ALA A 100 8.14 -13.14 -6.00
N TYR A 101 9.26 -13.67 -5.49
CA TYR A 101 10.61 -13.14 -5.72
C TYR A 101 11.45 -13.98 -6.70
N ASP A 102 10.83 -15.00 -7.32
CA ASP A 102 11.48 -15.83 -8.34
C ASP A 102 12.02 -14.96 -9.47
N ASN A 103 13.23 -15.27 -9.92
CA ASN A 103 13.80 -14.64 -11.10
C ASN A 103 13.02 -15.10 -12.34
N PRO A 104 12.54 -14.20 -13.20
CA PRO A 104 11.69 -14.57 -14.33
C PRO A 104 12.41 -15.43 -15.38
N MET A 105 13.75 -15.38 -15.47
CA MET A 105 14.51 -16.25 -16.37
C MET A 105 14.87 -17.61 -15.73
N MET A 106 15.07 -17.65 -14.41
CA MET A 106 15.53 -18.86 -13.71
C MET A 106 14.40 -19.63 -13.01
N PHE A 107 13.21 -19.03 -12.88
CA PHE A 107 12.02 -19.56 -12.19
C PHE A 107 12.25 -19.96 -10.72
N ILE A 108 13.32 -19.42 -10.12
CA ILE A 108 13.71 -19.58 -8.73
C ILE A 108 14.27 -18.26 -8.22
N GLN A 109 14.20 -18.03 -6.91
CA GLN A 109 14.85 -16.89 -6.26
C GLN A 109 16.37 -17.09 -6.23
N ALA A 110 17.05 -16.60 -7.26
CA ALA A 110 18.50 -16.71 -7.42
C ALA A 110 19.12 -15.46 -8.05
N THR A 111 20.43 -15.31 -7.84
CA THR A 111 21.29 -14.33 -8.52
C THR A 111 22.18 -15.05 -9.53
N GLY A 112 22.15 -14.62 -10.79
CA GLY A 112 22.94 -15.23 -11.86
C GLY A 112 22.54 -14.69 -13.23
N GLY A 113 23.31 -15.03 -14.27
CA GLY A 113 22.97 -14.72 -15.67
C GLY A 113 22.82 -13.23 -16.00
N SER A 114 23.40 -12.33 -15.20
CA SER A 114 23.23 -10.87 -15.34
C SER A 114 21.77 -10.38 -15.29
N THR A 115 20.92 -11.09 -14.54
CA THR A 115 19.47 -10.84 -14.46
C THR A 115 19.04 -10.07 -13.22
N SER A 116 19.98 -9.40 -12.52
CA SER A 116 19.67 -8.69 -11.27
C SER A 116 19.14 -7.28 -11.51
N VAL A 117 19.66 -6.59 -12.53
CA VAL A 117 19.18 -5.28 -12.98
C VAL A 117 18.82 -5.43 -14.45
N MET A 118 17.62 -5.96 -14.69
CA MET A 118 17.08 -6.17 -16.03
C MET A 118 15.69 -5.56 -16.11
N SER A 119 15.32 -5.04 -17.27
CA SER A 119 13.90 -4.79 -17.53
C SER A 119 13.20 -6.13 -17.71
N VAL A 120 12.01 -6.26 -17.12
CA VAL A 120 11.09 -7.35 -17.42
C VAL A 120 10.09 -6.79 -18.44
N PRO A 121 9.91 -7.44 -19.59
CA PRO A 121 8.91 -7.03 -20.59
C PRO A 121 7.48 -7.22 -20.09
#